data_AF-A0A7X0NKK7-F1
#
_entry.id   AF-A0A7X0NKK7-F1
#
_cell.length_a   1.000
_cell.length_b   1.000
_cell.length_c   1.000
_cell.angle_alpha   90.00
_cell.angle_beta   90.00
_cell.angle_gamma   90.00
#
_symmetry.space_group_name_H-M   'P 1'
#
loop_
_entity.id
_entity.type
_entity.pdbx_description
1 polymer ?
#
loop_
_entity_poly.entity_id
_entity_poly.type
_entity_poly.pdbx_seq_one_letter_code
_entity_poly.pdbx_strand_id
1 'polypeptide(L)'
;MYRFWLIVTLLLMTLHVNASQTESIDDAKEASGELVAYHTIYYKDWRLDRPFLHGLSVSLSLGLLESQRSNWQEAGPLEPSGVPSGMVEYIVKHSKVAFIMGITVGVIFYLYIALSIFYRIRNKELHARFHFLRLLDQDDVYRKSLN
;
A
#
# COMPACT_ATOMS: atom_id res chain seq x y z
N MET A 1 -15.02 -3.38 19.01
CA MET A 1 -13.66 -2.83 18.90
C MET A 1 -12.62 -3.85 18.43
N TYR A 2 -12.61 -5.09 18.93
CA TYR A 2 -11.65 -6.13 18.49
C TYR A 2 -11.70 -6.50 17.00
N ARG A 3 -12.89 -6.47 16.38
CA ARG A 3 -13.06 -6.87 14.97
C ARG A 3 -12.31 -6.01 13.96
N PHE A 4 -12.11 -4.72 14.25
CA PHE A 4 -11.38 -3.81 13.36
C PHE A 4 -9.87 -4.08 13.40
N TRP A 5 -9.32 -4.23 14.60
CA TRP A 5 -7.91 -4.58 14.80
C TRP A 5 -7.58 -5.94 14.19
N LEU A 6 -8.49 -6.92 14.29
CA LEU A 6 -8.32 -8.24 13.71
C LEU A 6 -8.21 -8.19 12.17
N ILE A 7 -8.99 -7.33 11.52
CA ILE A 7 -8.94 -7.13 10.06
C ILE A 7 -7.62 -6.46 9.65
N VAL A 8 -7.19 -5.41 10.37
CA VAL A 8 -5.93 -4.71 10.08
C VAL A 8 -4.72 -5.64 10.29
N THR A 9 -4.71 -6.45 11.36
CA THR A 9 -3.64 -7.42 11.59
C THR A 9 -3.67 -8.55 10.56
N LEU A 10 -4.85 -9.01 10.13
CA LEU A 10 -4.95 -10.01 9.06
C LEU A 10 -4.38 -9.45 7.75
N LEU A 11 -4.70 -8.19 7.43
CA LEU A 11 -4.25 -7.52 6.21
C LEU A 11 -2.72 -7.31 6.22
N LEU A 12 -2.16 -6.92 7.38
CA LEU A 12 -0.71 -6.78 7.54
C LEU A 12 0.00 -8.14 7.50
N MET A 13 -0.58 -9.18 8.08
CA MET A 13 -0.01 -10.53 8.02
C MET A 13 -0.04 -11.11 6.60
N THR A 14 -1.12 -10.93 5.83
CA THR A 14 -1.16 -11.40 4.43
C THR A 14 -0.18 -10.63 3.55
N LEU A 15 0.00 -9.33 3.78
CA LEU A 15 1.03 -8.53 3.10
C LEU A 15 2.44 -9.02 3.42
N HIS A 16 2.73 -9.35 4.69
CA HIS A 16 4.06 -9.83 5.11
C HIS A 16 4.36 -11.25 4.61
N VAL A 17 3.38 -12.16 4.66
CA VAL A 17 3.51 -13.53 4.15
C VAL A 17 3.71 -13.54 2.64
N ASN A 18 2.97 -12.71 1.89
CA ASN A 18 3.16 -12.61 0.44
C ASN A 18 4.52 -12.00 0.09
N ALA A 19 4.96 -10.96 0.79
CA ALA A 19 6.28 -10.35 0.58
C ALA A 19 7.43 -11.37 0.80
N SER A 20 7.34 -12.17 1.87
CA SER A 20 8.31 -13.22 2.18
C SER A 20 8.30 -14.37 1.15
N GLN A 21 7.13 -14.75 0.64
CA GLN A 21 7.04 -15.76 -0.42
C GLN A 21 7.64 -15.26 -1.73
N THR A 22 7.44 -13.98 -2.08
CA THR A 22 8.07 -13.38 -3.27
C THR A 22 9.59 -13.31 -3.18
N GLU A 23 10.15 -12.97 -2.00
CA GLU A 23 11.61 -13.04 -1.79
C GLU A 23 12.14 -14.47 -2.01
N SER A 24 11.48 -15.48 -1.43
CA SER A 24 11.93 -16.87 -1.59
C SER A 24 11.90 -17.38 -3.03
N ILE A 25 10.96 -16.88 -3.86
CA ILE A 25 10.81 -17.29 -5.26
C ILE A 25 11.84 -16.58 -6.14
N ASP A 26 12.09 -15.29 -5.89
CA ASP A 26 13.10 -14.52 -6.61
C ASP A 26 14.52 -15.01 -6.26
N ASP A 27 14.79 -15.33 -4.99
CA ASP A 27 16.04 -15.93 -4.51
C ASP A 27 16.25 -17.35 -5.07
N ALA A 28 15.18 -18.15 -5.18
CA ALA A 28 15.25 -19.49 -5.77
C ALA A 28 15.51 -19.44 -7.28
N LYS A 29 15.04 -18.41 -7.98
CA LYS A 29 15.35 -18.17 -9.39
C LYS A 29 16.79 -17.68 -9.57
N GLU A 30 17.28 -16.82 -8.69
CA GLU A 30 18.68 -16.37 -8.69
C GLU A 30 19.65 -17.54 -8.41
N ALA A 31 19.28 -18.48 -7.54
CA ALA A 31 20.05 -19.71 -7.25
C ALA A 31 20.06 -20.74 -8.40
N SER A 32 19.08 -20.69 -9.31
CA SER A 32 18.96 -21.62 -10.45
C SER A 32 19.94 -21.35 -11.62
N GLY A 33 20.81 -20.35 -11.49
CA GLY A 33 21.93 -20.14 -12.43
C GLY A 33 21.56 -19.47 -13.76
N GLU A 34 20.31 -19.02 -13.94
CA GLU A 34 19.97 -18.00 -14.93
C GLU A 34 20.46 -16.63 -14.43
N LEU A 35 21.78 -16.45 -14.40
CA LEU A 35 22.39 -15.12 -14.49
C LEU A 35 22.03 -14.57 -15.88
N VAL A 36 20.80 -14.10 -16.03
CA VAL A 36 20.36 -13.32 -17.19
C VAL A 36 21.20 -12.07 -17.17
N ALA A 37 22.32 -12.10 -17.90
CA ALA A 37 23.21 -10.98 -18.05
C ALA A 37 22.41 -9.82 -18.64
N TYR A 38 22.07 -8.84 -17.80
CA TYR A 38 21.31 -7.64 -18.16
C TYR A 38 21.96 -6.79 -19.26
N HIS A 39 23.16 -7.15 -19.69
CA HIS A 39 23.93 -6.45 -20.70
C HIS A 39 23.29 -6.44 -22.09
N THR A 40 22.30 -7.30 -22.37
CA THR A 40 21.69 -7.42 -23.71
C THR A 40 20.20 -7.12 -23.78
N ILE A 41 19.51 -6.92 -22.65
CA ILE A 41 18.04 -6.80 -22.63
C ILE A 41 17.63 -5.34 -22.35
N TYR A 42 16.87 -4.77 -23.28
CA TYR A 42 16.30 -3.44 -23.16
C TYR A 42 14.88 -3.55 -22.60
N TYR A 43 14.54 -2.74 -21.60
CA TYR A 43 13.18 -2.68 -21.05
C TYR A 43 12.55 -1.31 -21.34
N LYS A 44 11.23 -1.31 -21.58
CA LYS A 44 10.41 -0.10 -21.80
C LYS A 44 9.41 0.13 -20.67
N ASP A 45 9.56 -0.59 -19.56
CA ASP A 45 8.63 -0.50 -18.45
C ASP A 45 8.87 0.78 -17.62
N TRP A 46 7.85 1.64 -17.53
CA TRP A 46 7.87 2.88 -16.75
C TRP A 46 8.17 2.64 -15.25
N ARG A 47 7.91 1.42 -14.77
CA ARG A 47 8.17 1.02 -13.37
C ARG A 47 9.65 1.07 -13.01
N LEU A 48 10.52 0.86 -14.00
CA LEU A 48 11.98 0.95 -13.83
C LEU A 48 12.44 2.41 -13.74
N ASP A 49 11.82 3.31 -14.49
CA ASP A 49 12.14 4.74 -14.46
C ASP A 49 11.59 5.44 -13.22
N ARG A 50 10.46 4.96 -12.68
CA ARG A 50 9.75 5.59 -11.55
C ARG A 50 9.39 4.59 -10.46
N PRO A 51 10.38 3.99 -9.78
CA PRO A 51 10.15 2.93 -8.81
C PRO A 51 9.31 3.37 -7.61
N PHE A 52 9.42 4.64 -7.19
CA PHE A 52 8.56 5.20 -6.15
C PHE A 52 7.08 5.21 -6.53
N LEU A 53 6.75 5.72 -7.72
CA LEU A 53 5.37 5.76 -8.19
C LEU A 53 4.81 4.36 -8.41
N HIS A 54 5.64 3.42 -8.86
CA HIS A 54 5.27 2.03 -8.95
C HIS A 54 4.92 1.45 -7.57
N GLY A 55 5.79 1.61 -6.58
CA GLY A 55 5.51 1.18 -5.20
C GLY A 55 4.24 1.79 -4.61
N LEU A 56 4.02 3.08 -4.88
CA LEU A 56 2.80 3.77 -4.48
C LEU A 56 1.56 3.21 -5.18
N SER A 57 1.61 2.95 -6.49
CA SER A 57 0.50 2.33 -7.21
C SER A 57 0.17 0.93 -6.71
N VAL A 58 1.17 0.11 -6.41
CA VAL A 58 1.00 -1.24 -5.87
C VAL A 58 0.28 -1.19 -4.52
N SER A 59 0.69 -0.25 -3.66
CA SER A 59 0.03 -0.09 -2.37
C SER A 59 -1.43 0.36 -2.50
N LEU A 60 -1.76 1.21 -3.47
CA LEU A 60 -3.13 1.72 -3.69
C LEU A 60 -4.04 0.74 -4.42
N SER A 61 -3.50 -0.08 -5.32
CA SER A 61 -4.28 -1.03 -6.12
C SER A 61 -4.47 -2.39 -5.44
N LEU A 62 -3.74 -2.67 -4.35
CA LEU A 62 -3.59 -4.01 -3.74
C LEU A 62 -3.09 -5.08 -4.75
N GLY A 63 -2.66 -4.66 -5.95
CA GLY A 63 -2.32 -5.50 -7.08
C GLY A 63 -0.85 -5.89 -7.08
N LEU A 64 -0.46 -6.83 -6.23
CA LEU A 64 0.89 -7.39 -6.18
C LEU A 64 1.28 -8.11 -7.47
N LEU A 65 0.32 -8.71 -8.17
CA LEU A 65 0.56 -9.54 -9.37
C LEU A 65 1.12 -8.74 -10.54
N GLU A 66 0.70 -7.50 -10.74
CA GLU A 66 1.21 -6.66 -11.84
C GLU A 66 2.65 -6.19 -11.61
N SER A 67 3.13 -6.20 -10.35
CA SER A 67 4.44 -5.66 -9.97
C SER A 67 5.62 -6.59 -10.26
N GLN A 68 5.35 -7.86 -10.60
CA GLN A 68 6.38 -8.87 -10.81
C GLN A 68 7.22 -8.58 -12.05
N ARG A 69 8.51 -8.92 -11.94
CA ARG A 69 9.50 -8.77 -13.03
C ARG A 69 9.12 -9.54 -14.30
N SER A 70 8.40 -10.65 -14.15
CA SER A 70 7.86 -11.43 -15.27
C SER A 70 6.91 -10.64 -16.18
N ASN A 71 6.37 -9.50 -15.70
CA ASN A 71 5.44 -8.67 -16.44
C ASN A 71 6.11 -7.44 -17.07
N TRP A 72 7.43 -7.31 -16.98
CA TRP A 72 8.13 -6.18 -17.59
C TRP A 72 8.15 -6.33 -19.11
N GLN A 73 7.80 -5.25 -19.80
CA GLN A 73 7.83 -5.22 -21.26
C GLN A 73 9.26 -4.96 -21.74
N GLU A 74 9.79 -5.92 -22.50
CA GLU A 74 11.03 -5.76 -23.24
C GLU A 74 10.83 -4.77 -24.39
N ALA A 75 11.82 -3.91 -24.62
CA ALA A 75 11.81 -2.98 -25.74
C ALA A 75 12.18 -3.73 -27.02
N GLY A 76 11.39 -3.53 -28.08
CA GLY A 76 11.74 -4.03 -29.41
C GLY A 76 13.01 -3.34 -29.97
N PRO A 77 13.63 -3.88 -31.04
CA PRO A 77 14.92 -3.40 -31.56
C PRO A 77 14.94 -1.94 -32.03
N LEU A 78 13.77 -1.38 -32.35
CA LEU A 78 13.58 -0.01 -32.84
C LEU A 78 12.73 0.83 -31.88
N GLU A 79 12.35 0.30 -30.73
CA GLU A 79 11.57 1.04 -29.75
C GLU A 79 12.51 1.78 -28.79
N PRO A 80 12.19 3.02 -28.39
CA PRO A 80 12.98 3.72 -27.39
C PRO A 80 12.89 2.96 -26.07
N SER A 81 14.03 2.51 -25.55
CA SER A 81 14.10 1.98 -24.19
C SER A 81 13.96 3.15 -23.23
N GLY A 82 13.05 3.05 -22.26
CA GLY A 82 12.95 4.05 -21.18
C GLY A 82 14.24 4.09 -20.35
N VAL A 83 14.93 2.94 -20.28
CA VAL A 83 16.14 2.72 -19.49
C VAL A 83 17.37 2.58 -20.41
N PRO A 84 18.51 3.24 -20.12
CA PRO A 84 19.75 3.07 -20.89
C PRO A 84 20.32 1.64 -20.79
N SER A 85 21.01 1.17 -21.85
CA SER A 85 21.62 -0.17 -21.86
C SER A 85 22.63 -0.37 -20.73
N GLY A 86 22.60 -1.54 -20.09
CA GLY A 86 23.48 -1.88 -18.97
C GLY A 86 23.17 -1.17 -17.64
N MET A 87 22.24 -0.21 -17.61
CA MET A 87 21.81 0.44 -16.37
C MET A 87 20.71 -0.33 -15.64
N VAL A 88 20.09 -1.33 -16.28
CA VAL A 88 18.96 -2.08 -15.72
C VAL A 88 19.35 -2.74 -14.39
N GLU A 89 20.50 -3.41 -14.33
CA GLU A 89 20.95 -4.06 -13.10
C GLU A 89 21.22 -3.05 -11.97
N TYR A 90 21.84 -1.92 -12.31
CA TYR A 90 22.06 -0.82 -11.37
C TYR A 90 20.73 -0.25 -10.84
N ILE A 91 19.76 -0.03 -11.73
CA ILE A 91 18.43 0.48 -11.39
C ILE A 91 17.70 -0.53 -10.53
N VAL A 92 17.67 -1.81 -10.87
CA VAL A 92 17.02 -2.85 -10.06
C VAL A 92 17.63 -2.92 -8.66
N LYS A 93 18.95 -2.81 -8.53
CA LYS A 93 19.62 -2.83 -7.22
C LYS A 93 19.31 -1.61 -6.36
N HIS A 94 19.23 -0.41 -6.94
CA HIS A 94 19.07 0.84 -6.20
C HIS A 94 17.60 1.31 -6.11
N SER A 95 16.72 0.80 -6.97
CA SER A 95 15.29 1.16 -7.00
C SER A 95 14.49 0.52 -5.87
N LYS A 96 15.00 -0.56 -5.24
CA LYS A 96 14.33 -1.24 -4.11
C LYS A 96 13.93 -0.27 -3.00
N VAL A 97 14.83 0.65 -2.63
CA VAL A 97 14.58 1.63 -1.56
C VAL A 97 13.45 2.59 -1.96
N ALA A 98 13.51 3.14 -3.18
CA ALA A 98 12.48 4.04 -3.67
C ALA A 98 11.11 3.36 -3.77
N PHE A 99 11.08 2.10 -4.21
CA PHE A 99 9.87 1.28 -4.26
C PHE A 99 9.26 1.04 -2.88
N ILE A 100 10.06 0.62 -1.90
CA ILE A 100 9.62 0.41 -0.51
C ILE A 100 9.08 1.71 0.10
N MET A 101 9.73 2.84 -0.17
CA MET A 101 9.24 4.16 0.26
C MET A 101 7.86 4.48 -0.34
N GLY A 102 7.65 4.17 -1.62
CA GLY A 102 6.35 4.30 -2.27
C GLY A 102 5.25 3.48 -1.59
N ILE A 103 5.55 2.21 -1.29
CA ILE A 103 4.64 1.32 -0.54
C ILE A 103 4.32 1.90 0.83
N THR A 104 5.36 2.33 1.56
CA THR A 104 5.23 2.86 2.92
C THR A 104 4.32 4.09 2.95
N VAL A 105 4.46 4.99 1.98
CA VAL A 105 3.59 6.17 1.85
C VAL A 105 2.13 5.76 1.63
N GLY A 106 1.87 4.77 0.78
CA GLY A 106 0.50 4.28 0.59
C GLY A 106 -0.10 3.63 1.84
N VAL A 107 0.69 2.87 2.60
CA VAL A 107 0.25 2.31 3.89
C VAL A 107 -0.11 3.42 4.88
N ILE A 108 0.75 4.46 4.99
CA ILE A 108 0.49 5.63 5.84
C ILE A 108 -0.82 6.32 5.40
N PHE A 109 -1.04 6.44 4.09
CA PHE A 109 -2.27 7.02 3.55
C PHE A 109 -3.52 6.23 3.96
N TYR A 110 -3.49 4.89 3.87
CA TYR A 110 -4.59 4.05 4.36
C TYR A 110 -4.81 4.17 5.87
N LEU A 111 -3.73 4.20 6.66
CA LEU A 111 -3.80 4.42 8.10
C LEU A 111 -4.45 5.76 8.44
N TYR A 112 -4.11 6.81 7.69
CA TYR A 112 -4.71 8.13 7.84
C TYR A 112 -6.21 8.12 7.54
N ILE A 113 -6.63 7.48 6.43
CA ILE A 113 -8.05 7.32 6.10
C ILE A 113 -8.79 6.55 7.19
N ALA A 114 -8.23 5.43 7.64
CA ALA A 114 -8.79 4.60 8.69
C ALA A 114 -8.97 5.37 10.00
N LEU A 115 -7.95 6.13 10.41
CA LEU A 115 -7.99 6.95 11.61
C LEU A 115 -9.03 8.08 11.50
N SER A 116 -9.14 8.72 10.33
CA SER A 116 -10.13 9.76 10.06
C SER A 116 -11.57 9.22 10.14
N ILE A 117 -11.83 8.06 9.54
CA ILE A 117 -13.13 7.37 9.65
C ILE A 117 -13.43 7.03 11.11
N PHE A 118 -12.46 6.45 11.82
CA PHE A 118 -12.62 6.10 13.23
C PHE A 118 -12.94 7.32 14.09
N TYR A 119 -12.20 8.41 13.91
CA TYR A 119 -12.44 9.66 14.61
C TYR A 119 -13.83 10.21 14.34
N ARG A 120 -14.27 10.22 13.07
CA ARG A 120 -15.60 10.70 12.67
C ARG A 120 -16.73 9.88 13.31
N ILE A 121 -16.60 8.56 13.36
CA ILE A 121 -17.59 7.67 14.00
C ILE A 121 -17.67 7.97 15.50
N ARG A 122 -16.51 8.02 16.19
CA ARG A 122 -16.46 8.29 17.64
C ARG A 122 -17.05 9.65 17.98
N ASN A 123 -16.76 10.67 17.19
CA ASN A 123 -17.28 12.01 17.45
C ASN A 123 -18.79 12.10 17.20
N LYS A 124 -19.32 11.39 16.20
CA LYS A 124 -20.78 11.30 15.96
C LYS A 124 -21.51 10.64 17.14
N GLU A 125 -20.96 9.57 17.69
CA GLU A 125 -21.53 8.89 18.87
C GLU A 125 -21.50 9.80 20.12
N LEU A 126 -20.38 10.47 20.36
CA LEU A 126 -20.25 11.40 21.49
C LEU A 126 -21.22 12.57 21.36
N HIS A 127 -21.35 13.14 20.17
CA HIS A 127 -22.28 14.24 19.90
C HIS A 127 -23.74 13.80 20.08
N ALA A 128 -24.10 12.60 19.63
CA ALA A 128 -25.44 12.04 19.85
C ALA A 128 -25.75 11.82 21.34
N ARG A 129 -24.78 11.28 22.11
CA ARG A 129 -24.92 11.11 23.56
C ARG A 129 -25.06 12.44 24.29
N PHE A 130 -24.28 13.45 23.90
CA PHE A 130 -24.37 14.79 24.47
C PHE A 130 -25.76 15.40 24.26
N HIS A 131 -26.31 15.32 23.04
CA HIS A 131 -27.66 15.81 22.76
C HIS A 131 -28.73 15.06 23.55
N PHE A 132 -28.62 13.74 23.67
CA PHE A 132 -29.56 12.93 24.45
C PHE A 132 -29.58 13.34 25.93
N LEU A 133 -28.41 13.50 26.56
CA LEU A 133 -28.31 13.93 27.95
C LEU A 133 -28.87 15.35 28.17
N ARG A 134 -28.61 16.25 27.22
CA ARG A 134 -29.13 17.62 27.28
C ARG A 134 -30.66 17.67 27.17
N LEU A 135 -31.27 16.82 26.34
CA LEU A 135 -32.72 16.70 26.23
C LEU A 135 -33.35 16.12 27.51
N LEU A 136 -32.69 15.13 28.12
CA LEU A 136 -33.11 14.57 29.41
C LEU A 136 -33.11 15.62 30.53
N ASP A 137 -32.05 16.42 30.62
CA ASP A 137 -31.96 17.51 31.62
C ASP A 137 -33.08 18.54 31.44
N GLN A 138 -33.41 18.89 30.20
CA GLN A 138 -34.53 19.78 29.90
C GLN A 138 -35.90 19.18 30.25
N ASP A 139 -36.10 17.88 30.02
CA ASP A 139 -37.34 17.19 30.40
C ASP A 139 -37.51 17.16 31.92
N ASP A 140 -36.44 16.93 32.68
CA ASP A 140 -36.47 16.96 34.14
C ASP A 140 -36.80 18.36 34.69
N VAL A 141 -36.23 19.41 34.09
CA VAL A 141 -36.57 20.81 34.45
C VAL A 141 -38.04 21.10 34.16
N TYR A 142 -38.56 20.67 33.01
CA TYR A 142 -39.96 20.86 32.64
C TYR A 142 -40.91 20.12 33.60
N ARG A 143 -40.63 18.85 33.94
CA ARG A 143 -41.42 18.07 34.91
C ARG A 143 -41.46 18.71 36.29
N LYS A 144 -40.34 19.28 36.75
CA LYS A 144 -40.29 20.02 38.02
C LYS A 144 -41.10 21.31 37.99
N SER A 145 -41.29 21.93 36.83
CA SER A 145 -42.10 23.15 36.69
C SER A 145 -43.62 22.90 36.67
N LEU A 146 -44.03 21.65 36.47
CA LEU A 146 -45.44 21.24 36.44
C LEU A 146 -46.01 20.80 37.81
N ASN A 147 -45.14 20.54 38.78
CA ASN A 147 -45.48 20.19 40.16
C ASN A 147 -45.32 21.41 41.07
#